data_AF-A0AAQ1P7C4-F1
#
_entry.id   AF-A0AAQ1P7C4-F1
#
_cell.length_a   1.000
_cell.length_b   1.000
_cell.length_c   1.000
_cell.angle_alpha   90.00
_cell.angle_beta   90.00
_cell.angle_gamma   90.00
#
_symmetry.space_group_name_H-M   'P 1'
#
loop_
_entity.id
_entity.type
_entity.pdbx_description
1 polymer ?
#
loop_
_entity_poly.entity_id
_entity_poly.type
_entity_poly.pdbx_seq_one_letter_code
_entity_poly.pdbx_strand_id
1 'polypeptide(L)'
;MLAYKIMRSRYYKPGAKVLTSKANYGKRMFKDQPTTALILSALDLSRQYSLSFQQILWMFLDFQNRSYQPRIPDKISDTQRRELIALANSSNRILDEKFSATFWETLYEQVRIADRPTCPTRLKSYFASKDIPSLSQYRDKHWGDKMGDKLACEIEIKACKVVFEADMVILDRVTEEMNFESARPHILRYWDQEVSNQPIAELLLQGTVALGKRVQLA
;
A
#
# COMPACT_ATOMS: atom_id res chain seq x y z
N MET A 1 -10.36 11.23 -21.38
CA MET A 1 -9.95 11.51 -20.00
C MET A 1 -8.48 11.16 -19.88
N LEU A 2 -7.70 12.09 -19.32
CA LEU A 2 -6.26 11.95 -19.12
C LEU A 2 -5.99 11.78 -17.62
N ALA A 3 -4.89 11.10 -17.33
CA ALA A 3 -4.26 11.04 -16.02
C ALA A 3 -2.75 11.08 -16.21
N TYR A 4 -1.98 11.08 -15.13
CA TYR A 4 -0.53 11.29 -15.19
C TYR A 4 0.20 10.26 -14.35
N LYS A 5 1.39 9.84 -14.79
CA LYS A 5 2.16 8.84 -14.08
C LYS A 5 3.66 9.05 -14.19
N ILE A 6 4.33 8.85 -13.05
CA ILE A 6 5.78 8.64 -13.01
C ILE A 6 6.09 7.16 -13.26
N MET A 7 6.97 6.90 -14.22
CA MET A 7 7.42 5.54 -14.56
C MET A 7 8.88 5.53 -14.99
N ARG A 8 9.51 4.35 -14.97
CA ARG A 8 10.87 4.19 -15.51
C ARG A 8 10.86 4.34 -17.04
N SER A 9 11.84 5.08 -17.57
CA SER A 9 11.98 5.39 -18.99
C SER A 9 12.02 4.14 -19.87
N ARG A 10 12.66 3.06 -19.43
CA ARG A 10 12.73 1.78 -20.16
C ARG A 10 11.37 1.11 -20.42
N TYR A 11 10.33 1.50 -19.70
CA TYR A 11 8.96 0.99 -19.89
C TYR A 11 8.07 1.97 -20.67
N TYR A 12 8.57 3.16 -20.99
CA TYR A 12 7.82 4.20 -21.66
C TYR A 12 7.93 4.04 -23.18
N LYS A 13 6.78 3.91 -23.82
CA LYS A 13 6.64 3.94 -25.28
C LYS A 13 5.33 4.67 -25.61
N PRO A 14 5.36 5.90 -26.16
CA PRO A 14 4.16 6.64 -26.52
C PRO A 14 3.22 5.79 -27.41
N GLY A 15 1.92 5.89 -27.17
CA GLY A 15 0.87 5.12 -27.84
C GLY A 15 0.79 3.65 -27.42
N ALA A 16 1.71 3.14 -26.59
CA ALA A 16 1.66 1.75 -26.16
C ALA A 16 0.45 1.51 -25.24
N LYS A 17 -0.29 0.44 -25.52
CA LYS A 17 -1.36 -0.06 -24.65
C LYS A 17 -0.76 -0.85 -23.50
N VAL A 18 -1.16 -0.51 -22.28
CA VAL A 18 -0.75 -1.19 -21.05
C VAL A 18 -1.97 -1.86 -20.46
N LEU A 19 -1.92 -3.19 -20.39
CA LEU A 19 -2.87 -3.96 -19.60
C LEU A 19 -2.45 -3.84 -18.12
N THR A 20 -3.28 -3.20 -17.30
CA THR A 20 -2.93 -2.86 -15.91
C THR A 20 -2.55 -4.11 -15.12
N SER A 21 -3.23 -5.24 -15.36
CA SER A 21 -2.96 -6.54 -14.72
C SER A 21 -1.53 -7.09 -14.94
N LYS A 22 -0.83 -6.65 -15.99
CA LYS A 22 0.56 -7.04 -16.28
C LYS A 22 1.58 -6.13 -15.59
N ALA A 23 1.19 -4.91 -15.27
CA ALA A 23 2.02 -3.93 -14.57
C ALA A 23 1.86 -3.97 -13.03
N ASN A 24 1.05 -4.92 -12.53
CA ASN A 24 0.56 -5.01 -11.15
C ASN A 24 1.62 -4.83 -10.06
N TYR A 25 1.34 -3.88 -9.18
CA TYR A 25 2.07 -3.60 -7.95
C TYR A 25 2.01 -4.79 -6.96
N GLY A 26 0.83 -5.41 -6.77
CA GLY A 26 0.65 -6.49 -5.80
C GLY A 26 1.48 -7.75 -6.09
N LYS A 27 1.87 -8.00 -7.36
CA LYS A 27 2.78 -9.12 -7.69
C LYS A 27 4.15 -8.98 -7.03
N ARG A 28 4.54 -7.79 -6.57
CA ARG A 28 5.81 -7.56 -5.87
C ARG A 28 5.72 -7.77 -4.36
N MET A 29 4.52 -7.72 -3.80
CA MET A 29 4.29 -7.57 -2.35
C MET A 29 3.91 -8.90 -1.69
N PHE A 30 3.17 -9.77 -2.39
CA PHE A 30 2.62 -11.01 -1.83
C PHE A 30 3.32 -12.29 -2.32
N LYS A 31 4.65 -12.23 -2.52
CA LYS A 31 5.41 -13.41 -2.97
C LYS A 31 5.87 -14.32 -1.84
N ASP A 32 6.04 -13.77 -0.65
CA ASP A 32 6.59 -14.48 0.49
C ASP A 32 5.46 -14.92 1.44
N GLN A 33 5.22 -16.23 1.49
CA GLN A 33 4.16 -16.81 2.32
C GLN A 33 4.39 -16.55 3.81
N PRO A 34 5.61 -16.74 4.36
CA PRO A 34 5.89 -16.41 5.76
C PRO A 34 5.63 -14.94 6.12
N THR A 35 6.08 -13.98 5.31
CA THR A 35 5.76 -12.56 5.51
C THR A 35 4.27 -12.30 5.49
N THR A 36 3.54 -12.88 4.53
CA THR A 36 2.09 -12.68 4.44
C THR A 36 1.39 -13.23 5.68
N ALA A 37 1.77 -14.43 6.13
CA ALA A 37 1.24 -15.02 7.35
C ALA A 37 1.58 -14.18 8.59
N LEU A 38 2.80 -13.64 8.70
CA LEU A 38 3.18 -12.78 9.83
C LEU A 38 2.33 -11.50 9.89
N ILE A 39 2.10 -10.89 8.74
CA ILE A 39 1.24 -9.70 8.61
C ILE A 39 -0.19 -10.03 9.04
N LEU A 40 -0.76 -11.14 8.57
CA LEU A 40 -2.11 -11.56 8.96
C LEU A 40 -2.19 -11.80 10.47
N SER A 41 -1.19 -12.48 11.06
CA SER A 41 -1.10 -12.64 12.51
C SER A 41 -1.04 -11.29 13.23
N ALA A 42 -0.33 -10.28 12.71
CA ALA A 42 -0.34 -8.95 13.32
C ALA A 42 -1.74 -8.31 13.30
N LEU A 43 -2.46 -8.42 12.18
CA LEU A 43 -3.81 -7.87 12.09
C LEU A 43 -4.79 -8.59 13.04
N ASP A 44 -4.66 -9.90 13.16
CA ASP A 44 -5.51 -10.71 14.05
C ASP A 44 -5.22 -10.42 15.52
N LEU A 45 -3.94 -10.32 15.92
CA LEU A 45 -3.55 -9.90 17.26
C LEU A 45 -4.06 -8.49 17.59
N SER A 46 -3.97 -7.57 16.64
CA SER A 46 -4.47 -6.20 16.80
C SER A 46 -5.99 -6.19 17.04
N ARG A 47 -6.74 -6.99 16.27
CA ARG A 47 -8.19 -7.13 16.41
C ARG A 47 -8.58 -7.80 17.72
N GLN A 48 -7.93 -8.90 18.08
CA GLN A 48 -8.27 -9.71 19.26
C GLN A 48 -7.93 -9.02 20.58
N TYR A 49 -6.80 -8.32 20.63
CA TYR A 49 -6.24 -7.81 21.88
C TYR A 49 -6.21 -6.27 21.96
N SER A 50 -6.70 -5.59 20.92
CA SER A 50 -6.69 -4.13 20.77
C SER A 50 -5.29 -3.51 20.83
N LEU A 51 -4.27 -4.30 20.48
CA LEU A 51 -2.86 -3.87 20.44
C LEU A 51 -2.64 -2.96 19.22
N SER A 52 -1.84 -1.90 19.39
CA SER A 52 -1.45 -1.07 18.25
C SER A 52 -0.54 -1.84 17.30
N PHE A 53 -0.52 -1.44 16.03
CA PHE A 53 0.37 -2.03 15.05
C PHE A 53 1.84 -1.89 15.50
N GLN A 54 2.22 -0.73 16.04
CA GLN A 54 3.56 -0.46 16.57
C GLN A 54 3.97 -1.45 17.66
N GLN A 55 3.11 -1.73 18.64
CA GLN A 55 3.41 -2.70 19.71
C GLN A 55 3.71 -4.09 19.12
N ILE A 56 2.91 -4.53 18.15
CA ILE A 56 3.07 -5.84 17.51
C ILE A 56 4.33 -5.87 16.63
N LEU A 57 4.57 -4.83 15.85
CA LEU A 57 5.74 -4.73 14.97
C LEU A 57 7.05 -4.69 15.79
N TRP A 58 7.05 -4.01 16.94
CA TRP A 58 8.19 -4.02 17.87
C TRP A 58 8.43 -5.40 18.49
N MET A 59 7.36 -6.10 18.88
CA MET A 59 7.47 -7.48 19.35
C MET A 59 8.12 -8.38 18.29
N PHE A 60 7.64 -8.32 17.04
CA PHE A 60 8.21 -9.12 15.96
C PHE A 60 9.65 -8.71 15.64
N LEU A 61 10.00 -7.43 15.75
CA LEU A 61 11.37 -6.95 15.57
C LEU A 61 12.30 -7.52 16.64
N ASP A 62 11.85 -7.59 17.89
CA ASP A 62 12.61 -8.20 18.97
C ASP A 62 12.81 -9.71 18.74
N PHE A 63 11.82 -10.40 18.18
CA PHE A 63 11.94 -11.81 17.79
C PHE A 63 13.00 -11.99 16.69
N GLN A 64 12.95 -11.18 15.62
CA GLN A 64 13.94 -11.22 14.54
C GLN A 64 15.36 -10.90 15.01
N ASN A 65 15.49 -10.00 16.00
CA ASN A 65 16.77 -9.64 16.59
C ASN A 65 17.23 -10.58 17.71
N ARG A 66 16.42 -11.59 18.07
CA ARG A 66 16.69 -12.51 19.18
C ARG A 66 16.99 -11.79 20.49
N SER A 67 16.20 -10.75 20.81
CA SER A 67 16.35 -9.99 22.04
C SER A 67 16.26 -10.91 23.27
N TYR A 68 17.12 -10.69 24.26
CA TYR A 68 17.08 -11.40 25.54
C TYR A 68 15.82 -11.08 26.36
N GLN A 69 15.26 -9.89 26.16
CA GLN A 69 14.03 -9.42 26.80
C GLN A 69 13.11 -8.82 25.72
N PRO A 70 12.41 -9.65 24.93
CA PRO A 70 11.50 -9.14 23.91
C PRO A 70 10.30 -8.44 24.55
N ARG A 71 9.85 -7.35 23.93
CA ARG A 71 8.62 -6.64 24.30
C ARG A 71 7.41 -7.48 23.89
N ILE A 72 6.89 -8.27 24.83
CA ILE A 72 5.74 -9.13 24.60
C ILE A 72 4.56 -8.59 25.41
N PRO A 73 3.43 -8.24 24.78
CA PRO A 73 2.23 -7.87 25.51
C PRO A 73 1.72 -9.02 26.38
N ASP A 74 1.30 -8.73 27.61
CA ASP A 74 0.87 -9.73 28.62
C ASP A 74 -0.28 -10.63 28.16
N LYS A 75 -1.03 -10.21 27.12
CA LYS A 75 -2.15 -10.96 26.54
C LYS A 75 -1.71 -12.12 25.63
N ILE A 76 -0.42 -12.19 25.26
CA ILE A 76 0.12 -13.21 24.35
C ILE A 76 0.55 -14.43 25.17
N SER A 77 -0.09 -15.58 24.92
CA SER A 77 0.28 -16.84 25.57
C SER A 77 1.63 -17.37 25.10
N ASP A 78 2.28 -18.21 25.90
CA ASP A 78 3.56 -18.85 25.54
C ASP A 78 3.48 -19.71 24.27
N THR A 79 2.33 -20.33 24.02
CA THR A 79 2.11 -21.10 22.78
C THR A 79 2.08 -20.18 21.56
N GLN A 80 1.26 -19.13 21.60
CA GLN A 80 1.22 -18.11 20.53
C GLN A 80 2.59 -17.47 20.33
N ARG A 81 3.29 -17.15 21.41
CA ARG A 81 4.66 -16.59 21.36
C ARG A 81 5.60 -17.47 20.55
N ARG A 82 5.62 -18.80 20.79
CA ARG A 82 6.49 -19.73 20.06
C ARG A 82 6.18 -19.76 18.56
N GLU A 83 4.90 -19.76 18.20
CA GLU A 83 4.45 -19.71 16.81
C GLU A 83 4.88 -18.41 16.13
N LEU A 84 4.68 -17.27 16.79
CA LEU A 84 5.05 -15.95 16.28
C LEU A 84 6.56 -15.80 16.12
N ILE A 85 7.37 -16.36 17.03
CA ILE A 85 8.83 -16.39 16.90
C ILE A 85 9.26 -17.18 15.67
N ALA A 86 8.69 -18.37 15.47
CA ALA A 86 9.00 -19.19 14.29
C ALA A 86 8.65 -18.45 13.00
N LEU A 87 7.47 -17.82 12.97
CA LEU A 87 6.98 -17.07 11.82
C LEU A 87 7.85 -15.84 11.53
N ALA A 88 8.15 -15.03 12.54
CA ALA A 88 9.00 -13.84 12.42
C ALA A 88 10.42 -14.17 11.93
N ASN A 89 10.99 -15.30 12.36
CA ASN A 89 12.31 -15.76 11.91
C ASN A 89 12.32 -16.30 10.48
N SER A 90 11.16 -16.69 9.95
CA SER A 90 11.00 -17.21 8.59
C SER A 90 10.56 -16.16 7.56
N SER A 91 10.20 -14.95 8.00
CA SER A 91 9.71 -13.87 7.15
C SER A 91 10.82 -12.90 6.74
N ASN A 92 10.51 -12.04 5.75
CA ASN A 92 11.32 -10.84 5.50
C ASN A 92 11.46 -9.97 6.76
N ARG A 93 12.54 -9.17 6.81
CA ARG A 93 12.78 -8.24 7.92
C ARG A 93 11.69 -7.18 7.96
N ILE A 94 11.21 -6.85 9.15
CA ILE A 94 10.16 -5.84 9.35
C ILE A 94 10.60 -4.46 8.87
N LEU A 95 11.90 -4.16 9.01
CA LEU A 95 12.50 -2.90 8.56
C LEU A 95 12.75 -2.85 7.04
N ASP A 96 12.42 -3.90 6.28
CA ASP A 96 12.44 -3.85 4.81
C ASP A 96 11.24 -3.01 4.32
N GLU A 97 11.50 -2.05 3.41
CA GLU A 97 10.46 -1.25 2.76
C GLU A 97 9.35 -2.13 2.16
N LYS A 98 9.68 -3.32 1.65
CA LYS A 98 8.70 -4.27 1.12
C LYS A 98 7.78 -4.84 2.18
N PHE A 99 8.28 -5.08 3.39
CA PHE A 99 7.45 -5.57 4.50
C PHE A 99 6.41 -4.50 4.85
N SER A 100 6.87 -3.28 5.09
CA SER A 100 6.01 -2.14 5.43
C SER A 100 4.92 -1.91 4.37
N ALA A 101 5.30 -1.85 3.09
CA ALA A 101 4.32 -1.69 2.01
C ALA A 101 3.32 -2.86 1.96
N THR A 102 3.77 -4.10 2.14
CA THR A 102 2.88 -5.28 2.15
C THR A 102 1.94 -5.26 3.35
N PHE A 103 2.40 -4.83 4.52
CA PHE A 103 1.59 -4.70 5.73
C PHE A 103 0.41 -3.76 5.49
N TRP A 104 0.68 -2.53 5.04
CA TRP A 104 -0.35 -1.52 4.81
C TRP A 104 -1.33 -1.95 3.72
N GLU A 105 -0.87 -2.47 2.58
CA GLU A 105 -1.78 -2.95 1.55
C GLU A 105 -2.64 -4.14 2.00
N THR A 106 -2.10 -5.02 2.86
CA THR A 106 -2.88 -6.12 3.44
C THR A 106 -3.97 -5.59 4.36
N LEU A 107 -3.64 -4.62 5.24
CA LEU A 107 -4.62 -3.99 6.12
C LEU A 107 -5.77 -3.35 5.32
N TYR A 108 -5.44 -2.56 4.29
CA TYR A 108 -6.43 -1.92 3.43
C TYR A 108 -7.29 -2.94 2.67
N GLU A 109 -6.69 -4.01 2.17
CA GLU A 109 -7.41 -5.07 1.45
C GLU A 109 -8.34 -5.87 2.37
N GLN A 110 -7.94 -6.14 3.62
CA GLN A 110 -8.80 -6.82 4.61
C GLN A 110 -10.08 -6.00 4.88
N VAL A 111 -9.94 -4.69 5.11
CA VAL A 111 -11.11 -3.80 5.28
C VAL A 111 -11.94 -3.72 3.99
N ARG A 112 -11.29 -3.62 2.82
CA ARG A 112 -12.00 -3.60 1.53
C ARG A 112 -12.85 -4.86 1.31
N ILE A 113 -12.29 -6.05 1.55
CA ILE A 113 -13.00 -7.32 1.37
C ILE A 113 -14.22 -7.39 2.30
N ALA A 114 -14.05 -6.99 3.57
CA ALA A 114 -15.11 -7.05 4.56
C ALA A 114 -16.23 -6.03 4.32
N ASP A 115 -15.87 -4.77 4.03
CA ASP A 115 -16.79 -3.65 4.12
C ASP A 115 -17.11 -2.97 2.78
N ARG A 116 -16.24 -3.10 1.78
CA ARG A 116 -16.36 -2.46 0.46
C ARG A 116 -15.99 -3.43 -0.67
N PRO A 117 -16.62 -4.62 -0.73
CA PRO A 117 -16.19 -5.69 -1.64
C PRO A 117 -16.30 -5.31 -3.13
N THR A 118 -17.14 -4.33 -3.47
CA THR A 118 -17.34 -3.80 -4.82
C THR A 118 -16.25 -2.82 -5.26
N CYS A 119 -15.51 -2.21 -4.34
CA CYS A 119 -14.38 -1.32 -4.67
C CYS A 119 -13.23 -2.13 -5.27
N PRO A 120 -12.44 -1.56 -6.20
CA PRO A 120 -11.31 -2.26 -6.80
C PRO A 120 -10.21 -2.54 -5.76
N THR A 121 -9.59 -3.72 -5.86
CA THR A 121 -8.40 -4.02 -5.05
C THR A 121 -7.20 -3.19 -5.46
N ARG A 122 -6.53 -2.52 -4.52
CA ARG A 122 -5.25 -1.82 -4.77
C ARG A 122 -4.16 -2.76 -5.28
N LEU A 123 -4.21 -4.03 -4.89
CA LEU A 123 -3.21 -5.04 -5.25
C LEU A 123 -3.13 -5.33 -6.76
N LYS A 124 -4.23 -5.11 -7.48
CA LYS A 124 -4.33 -5.32 -8.94
C LYS A 124 -4.45 -4.01 -9.72
N SER A 125 -4.26 -2.88 -9.04
CA SER A 125 -4.42 -1.57 -9.64
C SER A 125 -3.13 -1.06 -10.26
N TYR A 126 -3.30 -0.31 -11.34
CA TYR A 126 -2.26 0.53 -11.91
C TYR A 126 -2.48 1.96 -11.42
N PHE A 127 -1.62 2.40 -10.52
CA PHE A 127 -1.73 3.72 -9.88
C PHE A 127 -1.33 4.84 -10.84
N ALA A 128 -2.09 5.92 -10.86
CA ALA A 128 -1.79 7.16 -11.57
C ALA A 128 -2.31 8.36 -10.76
N SER A 129 -1.84 9.55 -11.05
CA SER A 129 -2.40 10.79 -10.49
C SER A 129 -3.46 11.35 -11.43
N LYS A 130 -4.53 11.89 -10.87
CA LYS A 130 -5.62 12.51 -11.65
C LYS A 130 -5.15 13.73 -12.43
N ASP A 131 -4.27 14.53 -11.81
CA ASP A 131 -3.77 15.79 -12.35
C ASP A 131 -2.28 15.99 -12.08
N ILE A 132 -1.69 16.99 -12.76
CA ILE A 132 -0.27 17.35 -12.64
C ILE A 132 0.08 17.83 -11.23
N PRO A 133 -0.70 18.73 -10.57
CA PRO A 133 -0.43 19.13 -9.20
C PRO A 133 -0.31 17.96 -8.22
N SER A 134 -1.25 17.00 -8.28
CA SER A 134 -1.20 15.79 -7.46
C SER A 134 0.04 14.94 -7.76
N LEU A 135 0.42 14.83 -9.05
CA LEU A 135 1.63 14.10 -9.43
C LEU A 135 2.92 14.76 -8.94
N SER A 136 3.01 16.10 -9.01
CA SER A 136 4.13 16.86 -8.48
C SER A 136 4.23 16.71 -6.96
N GLN A 137 3.12 16.85 -6.23
CA GLN A 137 3.11 16.64 -4.77
C GLN A 137 3.53 15.22 -4.40
N TYR A 138 3.02 14.21 -5.11
CA TYR A 138 3.43 12.81 -4.92
C TYR A 138 4.92 12.60 -5.21
N ARG A 139 5.46 13.21 -6.28
CA ARG A 139 6.89 13.21 -6.60
C ARG A 139 7.69 13.77 -5.45
N ASP A 140 7.35 14.97 -4.97
CA ASP A 140 8.16 15.67 -3.97
C ASP A 140 8.15 14.90 -2.64
N LYS A 141 7.01 14.32 -2.28
CA LYS A 141 6.86 13.52 -1.06
C LYS A 141 7.61 12.19 -1.10
N HIS A 142 7.59 11.47 -2.24
CA HIS A 142 8.07 10.07 -2.28
C HIS A 142 9.31 9.85 -3.16
N TRP A 143 9.61 10.79 -4.06
CA TRP A 143 10.59 10.63 -5.13
C TRP A 143 11.55 11.81 -5.30
N GLY A 144 11.55 12.81 -4.42
CA GLY A 144 12.35 14.06 -4.55
C GLY A 144 13.75 13.85 -5.13
N ASP A 145 14.55 12.96 -4.51
CA ASP A 145 15.91 12.64 -4.97
C ASP A 145 16.03 11.33 -5.77
N LYS A 146 14.89 10.65 -6.01
CA LYS A 146 14.84 9.28 -6.58
C LYS A 146 14.33 9.26 -8.03
N MET A 147 14.35 10.41 -8.72
CA MET A 147 13.83 10.53 -10.10
C MET A 147 14.75 9.98 -11.19
N GLY A 148 16.06 9.78 -10.96
CA GLY A 148 17.05 9.16 -11.86
C GLY A 148 16.57 8.72 -13.26
N ASP A 149 16.19 7.45 -13.41
CA ASP A 149 15.72 6.84 -14.68
C ASP A 149 14.23 7.02 -14.97
N LYS A 150 13.53 7.90 -14.24
CA LYS A 150 12.08 8.05 -14.29
C LYS A 150 11.67 9.32 -15.03
N LEU A 151 10.48 9.27 -15.59
CA LEU A 151 9.83 10.39 -16.24
C LEU A 151 8.35 10.43 -15.89
N ALA A 152 7.75 11.60 -16.04
CA ALA A 152 6.31 11.76 -16.00
C ALA A 152 5.73 11.70 -17.41
N CYS A 153 4.58 11.05 -17.58
CA CYS A 153 3.85 10.99 -18.83
C CYS A 153 2.33 11.08 -18.58
N GLU A 154 1.62 11.50 -19.61
CA GLU A 154 0.17 11.33 -19.70
C GLU A 154 -0.17 9.86 -19.88
N ILE A 155 -1.35 9.49 -19.40
CA ILE A 155 -2.00 8.23 -19.73
C ILE A 155 -3.45 8.50 -20.14
N GLU A 156 -3.88 7.87 -21.22
CA GLU A 156 -5.26 7.89 -21.67
C GLU A 156 -6.03 6.74 -21.01
N ILE A 157 -7.11 7.08 -20.30
CA ILE A 157 -7.88 6.11 -19.51
C ILE A 157 -9.29 5.88 -20.04
N LYS A 158 -9.63 6.40 -21.24
CA LYS A 158 -10.98 6.26 -21.84
C LYS A 158 -11.41 4.80 -22.03
N ALA A 159 -10.46 3.90 -22.31
CA ALA A 159 -10.71 2.48 -22.48
C ALA A 159 -10.51 1.66 -21.18
N CYS A 160 -10.26 2.32 -20.05
CA CYS A 160 -10.07 1.64 -18.78
C CYS A 160 -11.44 1.30 -18.18
N LYS A 161 -11.68 0.01 -17.89
CA LYS A 161 -12.98 -0.47 -17.40
C LYS A 161 -13.27 0.01 -15.98
N VAL A 162 -12.24 0.11 -15.15
CA VAL A 162 -12.35 0.55 -13.76
C VAL A 162 -11.44 1.75 -13.55
N VAL A 163 -12.04 2.85 -13.13
CA VAL A 163 -11.37 4.06 -12.69
C VAL A 163 -11.98 4.39 -11.33
N PHE A 164 -11.15 4.35 -10.29
CA PHE A 164 -11.55 4.70 -8.93
C PHE A 164 -10.64 5.80 -8.44
N GLU A 165 -11.22 6.93 -8.05
CA GLU A 165 -10.47 8.09 -7.57
C GLU A 165 -10.38 8.05 -6.06
N ALA A 166 -9.19 8.29 -5.51
CA ALA A 166 -8.99 8.29 -4.08
C ALA A 166 -8.01 9.40 -3.67
N ASP A 167 -8.05 9.79 -2.40
CA ASP A 167 -7.16 10.80 -1.85
C ASP A 167 -6.07 10.12 -1.00
N MET A 168 -4.81 10.27 -1.42
CA MET A 168 -3.68 9.72 -0.66
C MET A 168 -3.51 10.39 0.71
N VAL A 169 -3.98 11.63 0.89
CA VAL A 169 -3.95 12.29 2.20
C VAL A 169 -4.86 11.58 3.19
N ILE A 170 -5.99 11.03 2.74
CA ILE A 170 -6.86 10.19 3.58
C ILE A 170 -6.19 8.85 3.89
N LEU A 171 -5.52 8.26 2.89
CA LEU A 171 -4.76 7.02 3.06
C LEU A 171 -3.67 7.16 4.15
N ASP A 172 -2.92 8.26 4.12
CA ASP A 172 -1.79 8.52 5.01
C ASP A 172 -2.20 8.87 6.46
N ARG A 173 -3.50 8.95 6.78
CA ARG A 173 -3.97 9.17 8.16
C ARG A 173 -3.92 7.93 9.03
N VAL A 174 -3.77 6.76 8.44
CA VAL A 174 -3.62 5.52 9.20
C VAL A 174 -2.16 5.39 9.63
N THR A 175 -1.94 5.33 10.93
CA THR A 175 -0.59 5.30 11.52
C THR A 175 -0.35 4.04 12.33
N GLU A 176 0.91 3.78 12.70
CA GLU A 176 1.29 2.58 13.46
C GLU A 176 0.81 2.60 14.92
N GLU A 177 0.49 3.77 15.46
CA GLU A 177 -0.08 3.92 16.82
C GLU A 177 -1.53 3.44 16.87
N MET A 178 -2.19 3.29 15.73
CA MET A 178 -3.54 2.74 15.64
C MET A 178 -3.54 1.22 15.82
N ASN A 179 -4.69 0.68 16.21
CA ASN A 179 -5.00 -0.74 16.12
C ASN A 179 -6.00 -0.98 14.99
N PHE A 180 -6.39 -2.22 14.74
CA PHE A 180 -7.31 -2.56 13.65
C PHE A 180 -8.64 -1.78 13.75
N GLU A 181 -9.24 -1.74 14.95
CA GLU A 181 -10.54 -1.09 15.16
C GLU A 181 -10.47 0.43 15.00
N SER A 182 -9.40 1.09 15.47
CA SER A 182 -9.24 2.53 15.29
C SER A 182 -8.81 2.91 13.87
N ALA A 183 -8.06 2.06 13.16
CA ALA A 183 -7.67 2.29 11.77
C ALA A 183 -8.83 2.11 10.79
N ARG A 184 -9.71 1.13 11.03
CA ARG A 184 -10.81 0.77 10.13
C ARG A 184 -11.67 1.96 9.67
N PRO A 185 -12.20 2.84 10.54
CA PRO A 185 -12.99 3.98 10.08
C PRO A 185 -12.20 4.91 9.17
N HIS A 186 -10.89 5.12 9.39
CA HIS A 186 -10.06 5.93 8.50
C HIS A 186 -9.86 5.28 7.13
N ILE A 187 -9.68 3.97 7.10
CA ILE A 187 -9.56 3.19 5.85
C ILE A 187 -10.89 3.23 5.06
N LEU A 188 -12.03 3.18 5.74
CA LEU A 188 -13.33 3.28 5.07
C LEU A 188 -13.51 4.61 4.35
N ARG A 189 -13.04 5.72 4.92
CA ARG A 189 -13.07 7.04 4.27
C ARG A 189 -12.31 7.04 2.94
N TYR A 190 -11.19 6.34 2.86
CA TYR A 190 -10.45 6.16 1.62
C TYR A 190 -11.28 5.40 0.57
N TRP A 191 -11.94 4.32 0.98
CA TRP A 191 -12.79 3.52 0.09
C TRP A 191 -14.12 4.18 -0.27
N ASP A 192 -14.60 5.09 0.57
CA ASP A 192 -15.78 5.95 0.34
C ASP A 192 -15.44 7.17 -0.52
N GLN A 193 -14.18 7.27 -0.98
CA GLN A 193 -13.69 8.36 -1.83
C GLN A 193 -13.87 9.74 -1.19
N GLU A 194 -13.75 9.83 0.14
CA GLU A 194 -13.69 11.12 0.80
C GLU A 194 -12.49 11.94 0.31
N VAL A 195 -12.69 13.25 0.22
CA VAL A 195 -11.71 14.20 -0.31
C VAL A 195 -11.30 15.15 0.80
N SER A 196 -10.00 15.27 1.05
CA SER A 196 -9.45 16.27 1.96
C SER A 196 -9.41 17.66 1.32
N ASN A 197 -9.11 18.69 2.12
CA ASN A 197 -9.05 20.07 1.62
C ASN A 197 -7.96 20.29 0.55
N GLN A 198 -6.87 19.53 0.60
CA GLN A 198 -5.74 19.60 -0.32
C GLN A 198 -5.39 18.17 -0.77
N PRO A 199 -6.21 17.58 -1.66
CA PRO A 199 -6.09 16.18 -1.99
C PRO A 199 -4.85 15.90 -2.85
N ILE A 200 -4.22 14.76 -2.61
CA ILE A 200 -3.29 14.15 -3.57
C ILE A 200 -4.10 13.09 -4.30
N ALA A 201 -4.68 13.48 -5.44
CA ALA A 201 -5.66 12.67 -6.15
C ALA A 201 -4.98 11.51 -6.91
N GLU A 202 -5.21 10.29 -6.42
CA GLU A 202 -4.77 9.03 -7.00
C GLU A 202 -5.93 8.35 -7.76
N LEU A 203 -5.59 7.67 -8.85
CA LEU A 203 -6.49 6.81 -9.61
C LEU A 203 -6.02 5.36 -9.51
N LEU A 204 -6.93 4.48 -9.08
CA LEU A 204 -6.81 3.04 -9.17
C LEU A 204 -7.39 2.57 -10.51
N LEU A 205 -6.53 2.16 -11.44
CA LEU A 205 -6.94 1.78 -12.78
C LEU A 205 -6.89 0.25 -12.95
N GLN A 206 -8.01 -0.36 -13.38
CA GLN A 206 -8.07 -1.78 -13.74
C GLN A 206 -8.70 -1.97 -15.14
N GLY A 207 -7.88 -2.36 -16.11
CA GLY A 207 -8.27 -2.50 -17.50
C GLY A 207 -7.10 -2.24 -18.44
N THR A 208 -7.35 -1.48 -19.52
CA THR A 208 -6.30 -1.05 -20.45
C THR A 208 -6.21 0.47 -20.47
N VAL A 209 -4.97 0.96 -20.45
CA VAL A 209 -4.64 2.38 -20.61
C VAL A 209 -3.69 2.54 -21.79
N ALA A 210 -3.56 3.73 -22.36
CA ALA A 210 -2.55 4.03 -23.36
C ALA A 210 -1.57 5.07 -22.82
N LEU A 211 -0.27 4.88 -23.06
CA LEU A 211 0.75 5.86 -22.68
C LEU A 211 0.70 7.06 -23.65
N GLY A 212 0.54 8.26 -23.10
CA GLY A 212 0.53 9.51 -23.85
C GLY A 212 1.92 10.13 -23.98
N LYS A 213 1.97 11.45 -24.15
CA LYS A 213 3.22 12.21 -24.25
C LYS A 213 3.90 12.37 -22.89
N ARG A 214 5.20 12.69 -22.92
CA ARG A 214 5.97 13.07 -21.74
C ARG A 214 5.49 14.44 -21.25
N VAL A 215 5.45 14.61 -19.94
CA VAL A 215 5.17 15.90 -19.31
C VAL A 215 6.34 16.31 -18.42
N GLN A 216 6.54 17.62 -18.29
CA GLN A 216 7.43 18.19 -17.29
C GLN A 216 6.62 18.49 -16.03
N LEU A 217 7.16 18.11 -14.89
CA LEU A 217 6.61 18.46 -13.59
C LEU A 217 7.35 19.72 -13.13
N ALA A 218 6.60 20.76 -12.77
CA ALA A 218 7.15 21.95 -12.14
C ALA A 218 7.82 21.61 -10.80
#